data_AF-A0A9D3MVB3-F1
#
_entry.id   AF-A0A9D3MVB3-F1
#
_cell.length_a   1.000
_cell.length_b   1.000
_cell.length_c   1.000
_cell.angle_alpha   90.00
_cell.angle_beta   90.00
_cell.angle_gamma   90.00
#
_symmetry.space_group_name_H-M   'P 1'
#
loop_
_entity.id
_entity.type
_entity.pdbx_description
1 polymer ?
#
loop_
_entity_poly.entity_id
_entity_poly.type
_entity_poly.pdbx_seq_one_letter_code
_entity_poly.pdbx_strand_id
1 'polypeptide(L)'
;MSDIRHSLLRRDALSAAKEVLYHLDIYFSSQLQNTAVPIVDKGTIELVEEFIFHVPKDRNVQPKRMNSLQELQLLEIMCSYFQEQSKDAVRQIIFSALFSPQGNKADDNRMAMLGKLVSMAVAVCRVPILECAASWLQVLMWMTTAAWCQGQSRHSSRSSAPALDSAVSLMDDSSLCHCLSMTSHQRT
;
A
#
# COMPACT_ATOMS: atom_id res chain seq x y z
N MET A 1 -11.47 -16.18 7.38
CA MET A 1 -11.80 -14.82 6.89
C MET A 1 -13.26 -14.66 6.45
N SER A 2 -13.99 -15.72 6.08
CA SER A 2 -15.39 -15.61 5.62
C SER A 2 -16.35 -15.03 6.68
N ASP A 3 -16.18 -15.38 7.96
CA ASP A 3 -17.03 -14.84 9.05
C ASP A 3 -16.82 -13.34 9.27
N ILE A 4 -15.56 -12.88 9.17
CA ILE A 4 -15.21 -11.44 9.23
C ILE A 4 -15.86 -10.72 8.06
N ARG A 5 -15.77 -11.26 6.83
CA ARG A 5 -16.45 -10.65 5.68
C ARG A 5 -17.95 -10.45 5.92
N HIS A 6 -18.65 -11.46 6.44
CA HIS A 6 -20.09 -11.37 6.72
C HIS A 6 -20.42 -10.30 7.78
N SER A 7 -19.57 -10.11 8.79
CA SER A 7 -19.79 -9.06 9.79
C SER A 7 -19.59 -7.66 9.20
N LEU A 8 -18.62 -7.49 8.30
CA LEU A 8 -18.28 -6.23 7.64
C LEU A 8 -19.33 -5.77 6.63
N LEU A 9 -19.98 -6.69 5.90
CA LEU A 9 -21.03 -6.37 4.92
C LEU A 9 -22.24 -5.63 5.52
N ARG A 10 -22.45 -5.73 6.83
CA ARG A 10 -23.56 -5.05 7.54
C ARG A 10 -23.21 -3.64 8.01
N ARG A 11 -21.95 -3.20 7.83
CA ARG A 11 -21.45 -1.92 8.32
C ARG A 11 -21.41 -0.87 7.20
N ASP A 12 -21.37 0.40 7.57
CA ASP A 12 -20.99 1.44 6.63
C ASP A 12 -19.52 1.29 6.22
N ALA A 13 -19.15 1.87 5.07
CA ALA A 13 -17.84 1.70 4.46
C ALA A 13 -16.67 2.09 5.40
N LEU A 14 -16.80 3.18 6.15
CA LEU A 14 -15.73 3.66 7.03
C LEU A 14 -15.59 2.80 8.27
N SER A 15 -16.71 2.38 8.87
CA SER A 15 -16.70 1.44 9.99
C SER A 15 -16.20 0.05 9.58
N ALA A 16 -16.48 -0.39 8.35
CA ALA A 16 -15.93 -1.63 7.81
C ALA A 16 -14.41 -1.51 7.63
N ALA A 17 -13.92 -0.42 7.03
CA ALA A 17 -12.48 -0.18 6.86
C ALA A 17 -11.72 -0.15 8.20
N LYS A 18 -12.25 0.54 9.22
CA LYS A 18 -11.68 0.53 10.58
C LYS A 18 -11.56 -0.88 11.14
N GLU A 19 -12.61 -1.68 11.01
CA GLU A 19 -12.64 -3.05 11.54
C GLU A 19 -11.71 -3.99 10.77
N VAL A 20 -11.56 -3.79 9.45
CA VAL A 20 -10.54 -4.52 8.67
C VAL A 20 -9.15 -4.22 9.23
N LEU A 21 -8.79 -2.95 9.40
CA LEU A 21 -7.49 -2.59 9.97
C LEU A 21 -7.29 -3.18 11.37
N TYR A 22 -8.33 -3.15 12.22
CA TYR A 22 -8.29 -3.77 13.55
C TYR A 22 -8.06 -5.28 13.51
N HIS A 23 -8.74 -6.00 12.63
CA HIS A 23 -8.54 -7.45 12.48
C HIS A 23 -7.17 -7.80 11.90
N LEU A 24 -6.68 -7.02 10.94
CA LEU A 24 -5.31 -7.18 10.42
C LEU A 24 -4.29 -6.94 11.52
N ASP A 25 -4.51 -5.95 12.37
CA ASP A 25 -3.64 -5.65 13.50
C ASP A 25 -3.47 -6.84 14.45
N ILE A 26 -4.60 -7.43 14.87
CA ILE A 26 -4.62 -8.62 15.70
C ILE A 26 -3.92 -9.77 14.99
N TYR A 27 -4.29 -10.02 13.72
CA TYR A 27 -3.77 -11.14 12.95
C TYR A 27 -2.25 -11.09 12.79
N PHE A 28 -1.70 -9.94 12.36
CA PHE A 28 -0.26 -9.79 12.14
C PHE A 28 0.51 -9.64 13.46
N SER A 29 -0.08 -9.02 14.49
CA SER A 29 0.49 -9.02 15.84
C SER A 29 0.65 -10.44 16.37
N SER A 30 -0.34 -11.31 16.17
CA SER A 30 -0.28 -12.71 16.58
C SER A 30 0.66 -13.53 15.69
N GLN A 31 0.68 -13.32 14.38
CA GLN A 31 1.59 -14.03 13.48
C GLN A 31 3.07 -13.76 13.82
N LEU A 32 3.45 -12.51 14.06
CA LEU A 32 4.83 -12.15 14.40
C LEU A 32 5.34 -12.80 15.70
N GLN A 33 4.44 -13.15 16.61
CA GLN A 33 4.80 -13.86 17.84
C GLN A 33 5.00 -15.37 17.62
N ASN A 34 4.36 -15.94 16.60
CA ASN A 34 4.24 -17.39 16.41
C ASN A 34 5.01 -17.92 15.19
N THR A 35 5.44 -17.07 14.27
CA THR A 35 6.03 -17.49 12.99
C THR A 35 7.14 -16.54 12.54
N ALA A 36 8.25 -17.09 12.05
CA ALA A 36 9.43 -16.31 11.65
C ALA A 36 9.26 -15.53 10.34
N VAL A 37 8.30 -15.91 9.48
CA VAL A 37 8.02 -15.24 8.21
C VAL A 37 6.54 -14.88 8.13
N PRO A 38 6.18 -13.58 8.14
CA PRO A 38 4.80 -13.16 7.99
C PRO A 38 4.34 -13.38 6.56
N ILE A 39 3.33 -14.22 6.38
CA ILE A 39 2.72 -14.48 5.05
C ILE A 39 1.36 -13.80 5.03
N VAL A 40 1.19 -12.88 4.07
CA VAL A 40 -0.11 -12.30 3.76
C VAL A 40 -0.89 -13.30 2.93
N ASP A 41 -1.98 -13.83 3.48
CA ASP A 41 -2.82 -14.81 2.79
C ASP A 41 -3.76 -14.14 1.78
N LYS A 42 -4.21 -14.92 0.79
CA LYS A 42 -5.14 -14.44 -0.24
C LYS A 42 -6.46 -13.88 0.34
N GLY A 43 -6.96 -14.43 1.44
CA GLY A 43 -8.19 -13.97 2.07
C GLY A 43 -8.06 -12.56 2.65
N THR A 44 -6.90 -12.25 3.23
CA THR A 44 -6.54 -10.90 3.68
C THR A 44 -6.53 -9.89 2.52
N ILE A 45 -5.92 -10.24 1.40
CA ILE A 45 -5.88 -9.37 0.20
C ILE A 45 -7.28 -9.09 -0.33
N GLU A 46 -8.14 -10.12 -0.42
CA GLU A 46 -9.53 -9.95 -0.89
C GLU A 46 -10.35 -9.02 0.03
N LEU A 47 -10.18 -9.12 1.36
CA LEU A 47 -10.84 -8.21 2.30
C LEU A 47 -10.39 -6.76 2.13
N VAL A 48 -9.08 -6.56 1.96
CA VAL A 48 -8.49 -5.23 1.75
C VAL A 48 -9.00 -4.62 0.44
N GLU A 49 -9.00 -5.39 -0.65
CA GLU A 49 -9.54 -4.95 -1.94
C GLU A 49 -11.00 -4.53 -1.84
N GLU A 50 -11.83 -5.34 -1.17
CA GLU A 50 -13.27 -5.12 -1.07
C GLU A 50 -13.62 -3.92 -0.16
N PHE A 51 -13.00 -3.81 1.01
CA PHE A 51 -13.41 -2.86 2.06
C PHE A 51 -12.53 -1.62 2.20
N ILE A 52 -11.27 -1.66 1.74
CA ILE A 52 -10.38 -0.49 1.73
C ILE A 52 -10.39 0.15 0.35
N PHE A 53 -10.11 -0.63 -0.70
CA PHE A 53 -10.00 -0.12 -2.07
C PHE A 53 -11.31 -0.13 -2.86
N HIS A 54 -12.40 -0.62 -2.25
CA HIS A 54 -13.74 -0.64 -2.83
C HIS A 54 -13.80 -1.30 -4.21
N VAL A 55 -12.99 -2.35 -4.41
CA VAL A 55 -12.99 -3.18 -5.61
C VAL A 55 -13.94 -4.35 -5.39
N PRO A 56 -15.12 -4.39 -6.07
CA PRO A 56 -16.07 -5.46 -5.86
C PRO A 56 -15.50 -6.80 -6.30
N LYS A 57 -15.69 -7.83 -5.47
CA LYS A 57 -15.37 -9.21 -5.84
C LYS A 57 -16.32 -9.76 -6.92
N ASP A 58 -17.57 -9.31 -6.92
CA ASP A 58 -18.61 -9.75 -7.86
C ASP A 58 -18.96 -8.66 -8.87
N ARG A 59 -18.87 -9.02 -10.17
CA ARG A 59 -19.10 -8.11 -11.31
C ARG A 59 -20.53 -7.59 -11.42
N ASN A 60 -21.48 -8.15 -10.66
CA ASN A 60 -22.90 -7.81 -10.68
C ASN A 60 -23.34 -6.81 -9.60
N VAL A 61 -22.48 -6.44 -8.66
CA VAL A 61 -22.77 -5.42 -7.66
C VAL A 61 -22.08 -4.12 -8.09
N GLN A 62 -22.87 -3.07 -8.35
CA GLN A 62 -22.33 -1.75 -8.68
C GLN A 62 -21.43 -1.26 -7.53
N PRO A 63 -20.14 -0.97 -7.79
CA PRO A 63 -19.26 -0.42 -6.76
C PRO A 63 -19.84 0.91 -6.30
N LYS A 64 -20.21 0.99 -5.02
CA LYS A 64 -20.55 2.26 -4.40
C LYS A 64 -19.24 3.01 -4.17
N ARG A 65 -18.82 3.79 -5.17
CA ARG A 65 -17.65 4.67 -5.04
C ARG A 65 -17.81 5.54 -3.80
N MET A 66 -16.75 5.63 -3.00
CA MET A 66 -16.67 6.61 -1.93
C MET A 66 -16.78 8.01 -2.52
N ASN A 67 -17.51 8.90 -1.86
CA ASN A 67 -17.42 10.31 -2.17
C ASN A 67 -16.10 10.89 -1.64
N SER A 68 -15.73 12.10 -2.08
CA SER A 68 -14.46 12.74 -1.69
C SER A 68 -14.31 12.93 -0.18
N LEU A 69 -15.40 13.21 0.54
CA LEU A 69 -15.38 13.36 2.00
C LEU A 69 -15.09 12.02 2.68
N GLN A 70 -15.74 10.95 2.25
CA GLN A 70 -15.51 9.60 2.77
C GLN A 70 -14.08 9.14 2.46
N GLU A 71 -13.57 9.42 1.26
CA GLU A 71 -12.18 9.10 0.90
C GLU A 71 -11.20 9.84 1.82
N LEU A 72 -11.42 11.13 2.09
CA LEU A 72 -10.61 11.88 3.05
C LEU A 72 -10.69 11.28 4.46
N GLN A 73 -11.89 10.91 4.92
CA GLN A 73 -12.08 10.26 6.23
C GLN A 73 -11.37 8.90 6.30
N LEU A 74 -11.35 8.14 5.21
CA LEU A 74 -10.59 6.88 5.15
C LEU A 74 -9.08 7.14 5.27
N LEU A 75 -8.56 8.17 4.58
CA LEU A 75 -7.15 8.56 4.70
C LEU A 75 -6.82 8.99 6.13
N GLU A 76 -7.70 9.74 6.80
CA GLU A 76 -7.56 10.08 8.22
C GLU A 76 -7.53 8.84 9.11
N ILE A 77 -8.42 7.88 8.89
CA ILE A 77 -8.47 6.61 9.62
C ILE A 77 -7.15 5.85 9.45
N MET A 78 -6.65 5.73 8.22
CA MET A 78 -5.39 5.07 7.93
C MET A 78 -4.22 5.82 8.59
N CYS A 79 -4.23 7.14 8.55
CA CYS A 79 -3.21 7.96 9.22
C CYS A 79 -3.21 7.74 10.72
N SER A 80 -4.37 7.78 11.36
CA SER A 80 -4.50 7.54 12.81
C SER A 80 -4.04 6.14 13.17
N TYR A 81 -4.47 5.12 12.42
CA TYR A 81 -4.02 3.74 12.61
C TYR A 81 -2.49 3.63 12.55
N PHE A 82 -1.89 4.13 11.47
CA PHE A 82 -0.44 4.10 11.30
C PHE A 82 0.29 5.01 12.27
N GLN A 83 -0.34 5.98 12.91
CA GLN A 83 0.27 6.76 13.97
C GLN A 83 0.23 6.02 15.32
N GLU A 84 -0.88 5.35 15.61
CA GLU A 84 -1.16 4.72 16.91
C GLU A 84 -0.51 3.35 17.07
N GLN A 85 -0.28 2.60 15.98
CA GLN A 85 0.45 1.33 16.06
C GLN A 85 1.86 1.56 16.61
N SER A 86 2.23 0.89 17.70
CA SER A 86 3.52 1.06 18.38
C SER A 86 4.59 0.07 17.91
N LYS A 87 4.20 -1.03 17.27
CA LYS A 87 5.08 -2.08 16.77
C LYS A 87 5.42 -1.83 15.31
N ASP A 88 6.65 -1.39 15.04
CA ASP A 88 7.08 -1.09 13.67
C ASP A 88 6.98 -2.29 12.73
N ALA A 89 7.28 -3.49 13.20
CA ALA A 89 7.13 -4.71 12.40
C ALA A 89 5.68 -4.94 11.94
N VAL A 90 4.69 -4.72 12.81
CA VAL A 90 3.26 -4.83 12.46
C VAL A 90 2.89 -3.75 11.45
N ARG A 91 3.35 -2.51 11.70
CA ARG A 91 3.15 -1.36 10.79
C ARG A 91 3.62 -1.67 9.37
N GLN A 92 4.85 -2.16 9.24
CA GLN A 92 5.49 -2.49 7.96
C GLN A 92 4.76 -3.63 7.23
N ILE A 93 4.32 -4.67 7.94
CA ILE A 93 3.59 -5.78 7.33
C ILE A 93 2.21 -5.36 6.86
N ILE A 94 1.49 -4.55 7.65
CA ILE A 94 0.17 -4.07 7.25
C ILE A 94 0.29 -3.11 6.07
N PHE A 95 1.28 -2.21 6.08
CA PHE A 95 1.55 -1.37 4.92
C PHE A 95 1.83 -2.21 3.67
N SER A 96 2.64 -3.26 3.81
CA SER A 96 2.92 -4.20 2.73
C SER A 96 1.67 -4.96 2.28
N ALA A 97 0.81 -5.43 3.20
CA ALA A 97 -0.43 -6.12 2.87
C ALA A 97 -1.43 -5.21 2.13
N LEU A 98 -1.44 -3.92 2.45
CA LEU A 98 -2.30 -2.93 1.79
C LEU A 98 -1.81 -2.57 0.39
N PHE A 99 -0.51 -2.36 0.21
CA PHE A 99 0.02 -1.71 -0.99
C PHE A 99 0.92 -2.59 -1.88
N SER A 100 1.24 -3.82 -1.49
CA SER A 100 2.00 -4.72 -2.37
C SER A 100 1.21 -5.01 -3.66
N PRO A 101 1.83 -4.85 -4.84
CA PRO A 101 1.19 -5.14 -6.11
C PRO A 101 0.73 -6.61 -6.18
N GLN A 102 -0.50 -6.83 -6.64
CA GLN A 102 -1.08 -8.19 -6.77
C GLN A 102 -1.11 -8.68 -8.23
N GLY A 103 -0.75 -7.82 -9.19
CA GLY A 103 -0.83 -8.12 -10.62
C GLY A 103 -2.27 -8.11 -11.14
N ASN A 104 -3.16 -7.35 -10.49
CA ASN A 104 -4.59 -7.32 -10.82
C ASN A 104 -5.09 -5.88 -11.02
N LYS A 105 -6.33 -5.71 -11.49
CA LYS A 105 -6.92 -4.40 -11.78
C LYS A 105 -7.12 -3.51 -10.53
N ALA A 106 -6.99 -4.06 -9.32
CA ALA A 106 -7.09 -3.29 -8.09
C ALA A 106 -5.78 -2.53 -7.78
N ASP A 107 -4.67 -2.85 -8.46
CA ASP A 107 -3.39 -2.18 -8.23
C ASP A 107 -3.43 -0.69 -8.59
N ASP A 108 -4.19 -0.28 -9.61
CA ASP A 108 -4.39 1.14 -9.93
C ASP A 108 -5.02 1.89 -8.75
N ASN A 109 -6.03 1.29 -8.12
CA ASN A 109 -6.68 1.88 -6.94
C ASN A 109 -5.76 1.88 -5.73
N ARG A 110 -4.94 0.85 -5.54
CA ARG A 110 -3.91 0.81 -4.48
C ARG A 110 -2.91 1.93 -4.64
N MET A 111 -2.35 2.10 -5.84
CA MET A 111 -1.33 3.13 -6.09
C MET A 111 -1.91 4.54 -5.99
N ALA A 112 -3.14 4.75 -6.48
CA ALA A 112 -3.83 6.02 -6.31
C ALA A 112 -4.07 6.36 -4.82
N MET A 113 -4.51 5.39 -4.02
CA MET A 113 -4.71 5.55 -2.57
C MET A 113 -3.38 5.77 -1.83
N LEU A 114 -2.33 5.03 -2.19
CA LEU A 114 -0.98 5.19 -1.65
C LEU A 114 -0.47 6.62 -1.87
N GLY A 115 -0.60 7.14 -3.09
CA GLY A 115 -0.20 8.51 -3.42
C GLY A 115 -0.93 9.56 -2.58
N LYS A 116 -2.24 9.40 -2.38
CA LYS A 116 -3.06 10.27 -1.51
C LYS A 116 -2.63 10.17 -0.04
N LEU A 117 -2.42 8.95 0.46
CA LEU A 117 -2.00 8.70 1.85
C LEU A 117 -0.63 9.31 2.14
N VAL A 118 0.36 9.10 1.26
CA VAL A 118 1.70 9.68 1.41
C VAL A 118 1.65 11.20 1.30
N SER A 119 0.91 11.76 0.35
CA SER A 119 0.75 13.22 0.21
C SER A 119 0.17 13.85 1.48
N MET A 120 -0.88 13.23 2.04
CA MET A 120 -1.46 13.68 3.31
C MET A 120 -0.48 13.50 4.47
N ALA A 121 0.22 12.37 4.55
CA ALA A 121 1.22 12.10 5.59
C ALA A 121 2.34 13.14 5.60
N VAL A 122 2.79 13.61 4.44
CA VAL A 122 3.73 14.73 4.33
C VAL A 122 3.09 16.01 4.87
N ALA A 123 1.88 16.35 4.43
CA ALA A 123 1.18 17.57 4.83
C ALA A 123 0.91 17.66 6.35
N VAL A 124 0.62 16.53 7.00
CA VAL A 124 0.34 16.43 8.44
C VAL A 124 1.49 15.85 9.25
N CYS A 125 2.69 15.74 8.67
CA CYS A 125 3.93 15.28 9.33
C CYS A 125 3.84 13.93 10.05
N ARG A 126 3.18 12.94 9.43
CA ARG A 126 3.02 11.57 9.97
C ARG A 126 4.22 10.69 9.62
N VAL A 127 5.30 10.85 10.40
CA VAL A 127 6.58 10.13 10.22
C VAL A 127 6.41 8.61 10.03
N PRO A 128 5.59 7.89 10.82
CA PRO A 128 5.53 6.42 10.70
C PRO A 128 5.03 5.92 9.34
N ILE A 129 4.18 6.69 8.65
CA ILE A 129 3.69 6.35 7.31
C ILE A 129 4.80 6.55 6.28
N LEU A 130 5.56 7.64 6.41
CA LEU A 130 6.66 7.97 5.50
C LEU A 130 7.79 6.93 5.62
N GLU A 131 8.06 6.46 6.83
CA GLU A 131 9.01 5.35 7.06
C GLU A 131 8.54 4.04 6.43
N CYS A 132 7.26 3.70 6.55
CA CYS A 132 6.71 2.53 5.85
C CYS A 132 6.78 2.66 4.33
N ALA A 133 6.44 3.83 3.79
CA ALA A 133 6.53 4.08 2.35
C ALA A 133 7.98 3.96 1.84
N ALA A 134 8.95 4.51 2.60
CA ALA A 134 10.36 4.42 2.26
C ALA A 134 10.86 2.97 2.24
N SER A 135 10.58 2.21 3.30
CA SER A 135 10.92 0.78 3.37
C SER A 135 10.28 -0.02 2.24
N TRP A 136 9.02 0.25 1.94
CA TRP A 136 8.29 -0.43 0.87
C TRP A 136 8.90 -0.15 -0.52
N LEU A 137 9.22 1.12 -0.82
CA LEU A 137 9.91 1.49 -2.06
C LEU A 137 11.29 0.83 -2.17
N GLN A 138 12.04 0.77 -1.07
CA GLN A 138 13.35 0.11 -1.04
C GLN A 138 13.25 -1.38 -1.38
N VAL A 139 12.25 -2.07 -0.84
CA VAL A 139 12.00 -3.49 -1.14
C VAL A 139 11.63 -3.69 -2.61
N LEU A 140 10.79 -2.82 -3.17
CA LEU A 140 10.43 -2.89 -4.60
C LEU A 140 11.64 -2.70 -5.52
N MET A 141 12.49 -1.71 -5.22
CA MET A 141 13.70 -1.48 -6.01
C MET A 141 14.61 -2.72 -6.00
N TRP A 142 14.77 -3.38 -4.84
CA TRP A 142 15.54 -4.63 -4.75
C TRP A 142 14.95 -5.74 -5.63
N MET A 143 13.62 -5.92 -5.62
CA MET A 143 12.95 -6.92 -6.46
C MET A 143 13.17 -6.66 -7.96
N THR A 144 13.09 -5.39 -8.38
CA THR A 144 13.36 -5.01 -9.77
C THR A 144 14.80 -5.35 -10.14
N THR A 145 15.79 -4.92 -9.35
CA THR A 145 17.20 -5.22 -9.65
C THR A 145 17.49 -6.73 -9.68
N ALA A 146 16.87 -7.52 -8.80
CA ALA A 146 16.99 -8.97 -8.82
C ALA A 146 16.37 -9.60 -10.09
N ALA A 147 15.20 -9.13 -10.51
CA ALA A 147 14.56 -9.57 -11.76
C ALA A 147 15.40 -9.21 -13.00
N TRP A 148 16.01 -8.02 -13.01
CA TRP A 148 16.97 -7.61 -14.05
C TRP A 148 18.20 -8.53 -14.07
N CYS A 149 18.81 -8.83 -12.91
CA CYS A 149 19.93 -9.76 -12.81
C CYS A 149 19.57 -11.18 -13.30
N GLN A 150 18.37 -11.66 -13.00
CA GLN A 150 17.93 -12.99 -13.44
C GLN A 150 17.56 -13.03 -14.93
N GLY A 151 17.08 -11.92 -15.49
CA GLY A 151 16.87 -11.73 -16.93
C GLY A 151 18.18 -11.73 -17.73
N GLN A 152 19.24 -11.10 -17.19
CA GLN A 152 20.56 -11.06 -17.83
C GLN A 152 21.18 -12.46 -17.97
N SER A 153 21.02 -13.33 -16.98
CA SER A 153 21.49 -14.73 -17.04
C SER A 153 20.78 -15.59 -18.09
N ARG A 154 19.57 -15.23 -18.52
CA ARG A 154 18.86 -15.93 -19.62
C ARG A 154 19.21 -15.39 -21.01
N HIS A 155 19.65 -14.13 -21.10
CA HIS A 155 19.98 -13.48 -22.36
C HIS A 155 21.42 -13.70 -22.85
N SER A 156 22.29 -14.33 -22.05
CA SER A 156 23.65 -14.71 -22.49
C SER A 156 23.69 -15.78 -23.60
N SER A 157 22.53 -16.31 -24.03
CA SER A 157 22.40 -17.27 -25.14
C SER A 157 21.86 -16.70 -26.44
N ARG A 158 21.46 -15.42 -26.51
CA ARG A 158 20.98 -14.78 -27.76
C ARG A 158 21.39 -13.32 -27.84
N SER A 159 22.37 -13.05 -28.70
CA SER A 159 22.75 -11.73 -29.17
C SER A 159 21.55 -11.03 -29.82
N SER A 160 21.14 -9.88 -29.26
CA SER A 160 20.74 -8.65 -29.96
C SER A 160 19.96 -7.75 -29.00
N ALA A 161 20.43 -6.51 -28.85
CA ALA A 161 20.01 -5.49 -27.88
C ALA A 161 18.51 -5.12 -27.94
N PRO A 162 17.91 -4.62 -26.84
CA PRO A 162 16.65 -3.90 -26.90
C PRO A 162 16.86 -2.39 -26.77
N ALA A 163 16.13 -1.66 -27.61
CA ALA A 163 15.82 -0.25 -27.43
C ALA A 163 15.07 -0.06 -26.10
N LEU A 164 15.69 0.66 -25.17
CA LEU A 164 15.05 1.21 -23.98
C LEU A 164 14.78 2.69 -24.25
N ASP A 165 13.64 2.97 -24.85
CA ASP A 165 13.03 4.29 -24.82
C ASP A 165 11.52 4.06 -24.60
N SER A 166 10.92 4.83 -23.70
CA SER A 166 9.45 4.97 -23.49
C SER A 166 8.77 4.34 -22.25
N ALA A 167 9.42 4.16 -21.10
CA ALA A 167 8.65 3.86 -19.87
C ALA A 167 9.03 4.65 -18.61
N VAL A 168 9.93 5.64 -18.72
CA VAL A 168 10.31 6.53 -17.58
C VAL A 168 9.57 7.88 -17.62
N SER A 169 8.75 8.15 -18.63
CA SER A 169 7.96 9.40 -18.67
C SER A 169 6.57 9.21 -18.05
N LEU A 170 6.46 9.26 -16.73
CA LEU A 170 5.25 9.72 -16.01
C LEU A 170 5.47 9.78 -14.49
N MET A 171 6.52 10.49 -14.07
CA MET A 171 6.52 11.17 -12.77
C MET A 171 6.94 12.60 -13.03
N ASP A 172 5.96 13.49 -13.00
CA ASP A 172 6.09 14.92 -13.25
C ASP A 172 7.07 15.54 -12.23
N ASP A 173 8.21 16.04 -12.73
CA ASP A 173 9.32 16.66 -12.00
C ASP A 173 8.94 17.90 -11.17
N SER A 174 7.72 18.41 -11.34
CA SER A 174 7.29 19.68 -10.72
C SER A 174 6.98 19.58 -9.22
N SER A 175 6.68 18.38 -8.68
CA SER A 175 6.34 18.21 -7.25
C SER A 175 7.53 17.82 -6.37
N LEU A 176 8.61 17.30 -6.93
CA LEU A 176 9.80 16.88 -6.18
C LEU A 176 10.71 18.06 -5.80
N CYS A 177 10.77 19.10 -6.64
CA CYS A 177 11.62 20.26 -6.39
C CYS A 177 11.15 21.14 -5.21
N HIS A 178 9.86 21.16 -4.88
CA HIS A 178 9.36 21.97 -3.75
C HIS A 178 9.55 21.31 -2.38
N CYS A 179 9.57 19.97 -2.32
CA CYS A 179 9.75 19.23 -1.05
C CYS A 179 11.22 19.19 -0.59
N LEU A 180 12.18 19.16 -1.51
CA LEU A 180 13.61 19.15 -1.17
C LEU A 180 14.11 20.50 -0.62
N SER A 181 13.42 21.61 -0.91
CA SER A 181 13.85 22.93 -0.44
C SER A 181 13.45 23.22 1.02
N MET A 182 12.44 22.55 1.59
CA MET A 182 11.97 22.82 2.96
C MET A 182 12.70 22.02 4.05
N THR A 183 13.47 20.98 3.70
CA THR A 183 14.23 20.16 4.67
C THR A 183 15.61 20.72 5.04
N SER A 184 16.03 21.85 4.46
CA SER A 184 17.35 22.46 4.69
C SER A 184 17.37 23.59 5.73
N HIS A 185 16.24 23.96 6.34
CA HIS A 185 16.14 25.14 7.22
C HIS A 185 15.80 24.88 8.70
N GLN A 186 15.89 23.64 9.17
CA GLN A 186 15.77 23.33 10.62
C GLN A 186 16.97 22.52 11.14
N ARG A 187 18.17 23.02 10.88
CA ARG A 187 19.36 22.55 11.59
C ARG A 187 20.30 23.72 11.91
N THR A 188 19.85 24.57 12.81
CA THR A 188 20.68 25.42 13.70
C THR A 188 19.89 25.73 14.95
#